data_AF-A0A9P0JC86-F1
#
_entry.id   AF-A0A9P0JC86-F1
#
_cell.length_a   1.000
_cell.length_b   1.000
_cell.length_c   1.000
_cell.angle_alpha   90.00
_cell.angle_beta   90.00
_cell.angle_gamma   90.00
#
_symmetry.space_group_name_H-M   'P 1'
#
loop_
_entity.id
_entity.type
_entity.pdbx_description
1 polymer ?
#
loop_
_entity_poly.entity_id
_entity_poly.type
_entity_poly.pdbx_seq_one_letter_code
_entity_poly.pdbx_strand_id
1 'polypeptide(L)'
;MSQQSDTTTLDSYGIRKMDVQLMRLSNEYICAHKKQIRDMVFHPLHDHLLASVGLDSQINLTDLNIDTVVSSMSGDYIYFCDIVLI
;
A
#
# COMPACT_ATOMS: atom_id res chain seq x y z
N MET A 1 -15.74 -34.68 -1.40
CA MET A 1 -14.39 -34.09 -1.22
C MET A 1 -14.38 -32.78 -1.99
N SER A 2 -14.94 -31.73 -1.39
CA SER A 2 -14.98 -30.39 -1.97
C SER A 2 -13.90 -29.61 -1.23
N GLN A 3 -12.77 -29.36 -1.88
CA GLN A 3 -11.76 -28.45 -1.36
C GLN A 3 -12.38 -27.05 -1.41
N GLN A 4 -12.79 -26.57 -0.24
CA GLN A 4 -13.18 -25.19 -0.04
C GLN A 4 -11.92 -24.35 -0.25
N SER A 5 -11.88 -23.59 -1.33
CA SER A 5 -10.85 -22.58 -1.53
C SER A 5 -11.02 -21.57 -0.39
N ASP A 6 -10.10 -21.57 0.57
CA ASP A 6 -9.99 -20.52 1.58
C ASP A 6 -9.52 -19.23 0.91
N THR A 7 -10.34 -18.67 0.02
CA THR A 7 -10.24 -17.26 -0.35
C THR A 7 -10.79 -16.50 0.85
N THR A 8 -9.95 -16.36 1.88
CA THR A 8 -10.13 -15.26 2.82
C THR A 8 -10.19 -14.03 1.93
N THR A 9 -11.39 -13.44 1.83
CA THR A 9 -11.56 -12.04 1.47
C THR A 9 -10.82 -11.26 2.55
N LEU A 10 -9.48 -11.22 2.43
CA LEU A 10 -8.62 -10.40 3.24
C LEU A 10 -9.06 -8.98 2.87
N ASP A 11 -9.90 -8.40 3.74
CA ASP A 11 -10.27 -6.99 3.73
C ASP A 11 -8.97 -6.18 3.78
N SER A 12 -8.38 -6.02 2.61
CA SER A 12 -7.07 -5.44 2.40
C SER A 12 -7.27 -4.18 1.60
N TYR A 13 -6.66 -3.12 2.09
CA TYR A 13 -6.69 -1.82 1.49
C TYR A 13 -5.37 -1.65 0.76
N GLY A 14 -5.46 -1.44 -0.54
CA GLY A 14 -4.33 -1.57 -1.43
C GLY A 14 -4.23 -0.45 -2.44
N ILE A 15 -3.17 -0.53 -3.21
CA ILE A 15 -2.75 0.50 -4.16
C ILE A 15 -2.87 -0.09 -5.57
N ARG A 16 -3.39 0.71 -6.51
CA ARG A 16 -3.37 0.42 -7.95
C ARG A 16 -2.63 1.53 -8.67
N LYS A 17 -1.83 1.16 -9.65
CA LYS A 17 -1.16 2.13 -10.52
C LYS A 17 -2.13 2.57 -11.61
N MET A 18 -1.98 3.81 -12.08
CA MET A 18 -2.72 4.32 -13.23
C MET A 18 -1.72 4.81 -14.27
N ASP A 19 -1.82 4.26 -15.48
CA ASP A 19 -1.18 4.86 -16.64
C ASP A 19 -1.95 6.14 -16.98
N VAL A 20 -1.31 7.29 -16.76
CA VAL A 20 -1.90 8.60 -16.97
C VAL A 20 -1.99 8.96 -18.46
N GLN A 21 -1.09 8.43 -19.30
CA GLN A 21 -1.11 8.69 -20.74
C GLN A 21 -2.28 7.97 -21.42
N LEU A 22 -2.53 6.73 -21.01
CA LEU A 22 -3.59 5.88 -21.52
C LEU A 22 -4.89 5.96 -20.71
N MET A 23 -4.88 6.70 -19.60
CA MET A 23 -5.98 6.80 -18.64
C MET A 23 -6.53 5.43 -18.20
N ARG A 24 -5.62 4.49 -17.94
CA ARG A 24 -5.95 3.08 -17.65
C ARG A 24 -5.34 2.61 -16.34
N LEU A 25 -6.14 1.92 -15.52
CA LEU A 25 -5.65 1.27 -14.30
C LEU A 25 -4.83 0.02 -14.63
N SER A 26 -3.81 -0.24 -13.80
CA SER A 26 -3.08 -1.49 -13.78
C SER A 26 -3.98 -2.63 -13.28
N ASN A 27 -3.77 -3.85 -13.78
CA ASN A 27 -4.50 -5.02 -13.29
C ASN A 27 -4.01 -5.44 -11.90
N GLU A 28 -2.74 -5.16 -11.64
CA GLU A 28 -2.01 -5.42 -10.42
C GLU A 28 -2.63 -4.63 -9.26
N TYR A 29 -2.81 -5.32 -8.13
CA TYR A 29 -3.31 -4.77 -6.88
C TYR A 29 -2.32 -5.07 -5.77
N ILE A 30 -1.79 -4.04 -5.14
CA ILE A 30 -0.80 -4.18 -4.08
C ILE A 30 -1.54 -4.13 -2.74
N CYS A 31 -1.61 -5.26 -2.03
CA CYS A 31 -2.22 -5.34 -0.71
C CYS A 31 -1.30 -4.68 0.34
N ALA A 32 -1.42 -3.36 0.53
CA ALA A 32 -0.54 -2.61 1.41
C ALA A 32 -0.98 -2.68 2.89
N HIS A 33 -2.27 -2.50 3.20
CA HIS A 33 -2.77 -2.37 4.58
C HIS A 33 -3.95 -3.29 4.87
N LYS A 34 -4.18 -3.61 6.15
CA LYS A 34 -5.35 -4.37 6.63
C LYS A 34 -6.55 -3.48 6.97
N LYS A 35 -6.36 -2.17 6.97
CA LYS A 35 -7.39 -1.14 7.19
C LYS A 35 -7.15 0.05 6.26
N GLN A 36 -8.09 0.98 6.23
CA GLN A 36 -8.05 2.16 5.35
C GLN A 36 -6.69 2.86 5.35
N ILE A 37 -6.14 3.05 4.15
CA ILE A 37 -4.99 3.91 3.90
C ILE A 37 -5.44 5.35 4.16
N ARG A 38 -4.64 6.10 4.92
CA ARG A 38 -4.92 7.49 5.28
C ARG A 38 -4.08 8.48 4.49
N ASP A 39 -2.84 8.12 4.21
CA ASP A 39 -1.93 8.97 3.45
C ASP A 39 -0.85 8.17 2.75
N MET A 40 -0.27 8.77 1.71
CA MET A 40 0.80 8.20 0.88
C MET A 40 1.74 9.29 0.38
N VAL A 41 3.05 9.03 0.42
CA VAL A 41 4.07 9.96 -0.08
C VAL A 41 5.17 9.21 -0.82
N PHE A 42 5.56 9.72 -1.99
CA PHE A 42 6.70 9.19 -2.74
C PHE A 42 8.02 9.57 -2.08
N HIS A 43 9.00 8.68 -2.16
CA HIS A 43 10.35 8.99 -1.71
C HIS A 43 10.99 10.07 -2.59
N PRO A 44 11.59 11.13 -2.01
CA PRO A 44 12.04 12.31 -2.75
C PRO A 44 13.20 12.06 -3.72
N LEU A 45 13.98 11.00 -3.50
CA LEU A 45 15.13 10.62 -4.34
C LEU A 45 14.90 9.32 -5.14
N HIS A 46 13.81 8.60 -4.87
CA HIS A 46 13.60 7.25 -5.39
C HIS A 46 12.13 7.08 -5.81
N ASP A 47 11.83 7.44 -7.05
CA ASP A 47 10.46 7.54 -7.60
C ASP A 47 9.66 6.23 -7.56
N HIS A 48 10.33 5.08 -7.40
CA HIS A 48 9.70 3.77 -7.28
C HIS A 48 9.27 3.43 -5.85
N LEU A 49 9.70 4.19 -4.84
CA LEU A 49 9.38 3.94 -3.45
C LEU A 49 8.22 4.83 -3.01
N LEU A 50 7.21 4.19 -2.44
CA LEU A 50 6.01 4.83 -1.92
C LEU A 50 5.83 4.45 -0.45
N ALA A 51 5.87 5.43 0.43
CA ALA A 51 5.50 5.25 1.83
C ALA A 51 3.99 5.45 1.98
N SER A 52 3.33 4.58 2.75
CA SER A 52 1.90 4.66 3.02
C SER A 52 1.59 4.38 4.49
N VAL A 53 0.55 5.02 5.02
CA VAL A 53 0.08 4.81 6.39
C VAL A 53 -1.38 4.40 6.42
N GLY A 54 -1.73 3.51 7.36
CA GLY A 54 -3.08 2.99 7.50
C GLY A 54 -3.58 3.02 8.94
N LEU A 55 -4.90 2.91 9.11
CA LEU A 55 -5.55 2.74 10.42
C LEU A 55 -5.21 1.41 11.12
N ASP A 56 -4.43 0.55 10.48
CA ASP A 56 -3.87 -0.68 11.04
C ASP A 56 -2.61 -0.43 11.88
N SER A 57 -2.29 0.83 12.15
CA SER A 57 -1.10 1.26 12.90
C SER A 57 0.21 0.85 12.22
N GLN A 58 0.18 0.68 10.90
CA GLN A 58 1.34 0.34 10.10
C GLN A 58 1.75 1.50 9.19
N ILE A 59 3.06 1.68 9.07
CA ILE A 59 3.72 2.43 8.00
C ILE A 59 4.36 1.39 7.08
N ASN A 60 4.04 1.44 5.80
CA ASN A 60 4.56 0.51 4.81
C ASN A 60 5.36 1.24 3.74
N LEU A 61 6.49 0.68 3.37
CA LEU A 61 7.27 1.10 2.21
C LEU A 61 7.02 0.10 1.08
N THR A 62 6.51 0.60 -0.05
CA THR A 62 6.17 -0.19 -1.23
C THR A 62 7.12 0.14 -2.36
N ASP A 63 7.69 -0.89 -2.99
CA ASP A 63 8.44 -0.76 -4.24
C ASP A 63 7.49 -1.02 -5.42
N LEU A 64 7.27 0.01 -6.24
CA LEU A 64 6.36 0.02 -7.37
C LEU A 64 6.94 -0.63 -8.65
N ASN A 65 8.24 -0.91 -8.70
CA ASN A 65 8.84 -1.66 -9.81
C ASN A 65 8.49 -3.15 -9.71
N ILE A 66 8.37 -3.66 -8.48
CA ILE A 66 8.06 -5.07 -8.18
C ILE A 66 6.70 -5.25 -7.51
N ASP A 67 5.92 -4.18 -7.40
CA ASP A 67 4.55 -4.16 -6.87
C ASP A 67 4.38 -4.85 -5.50
N THR A 68 5.35 -4.61 -4.60
CA THR A 68 5.45 -5.33 -3.32
C THR A 68 5.77 -4.38 -2.17
N VAL A 69 5.18 -4.62 -0.99
CA VAL A 69 5.58 -3.99 0.27
C VAL A 69 6.94 -4.57 0.67
N VAL A 70 7.99 -3.74 0.64
CA VAL A 70 9.37 -4.12 0.94
C VAL A 70 9.74 -3.91 2.40
N SER A 71 8.99 -3.09 3.13
CA SER A 71 9.17 -2.89 4.57
C SER A 71 7.88 -2.48 5.26
N SER A 72 7.74 -2.87 6.52
CA SER A 72 6.60 -2.54 7.37
C SER A 72 7.10 -2.20 8.77
N MET A 73 6.61 -1.09 9.32
CA MET A 73 6.91 -0.63 10.67
C MET A 73 5.61 -0.34 11.43
N SER A 74 5.52 -0.81 12.66
CA SER A 74 4.42 -0.44 13.55
C SER A 74 4.66 0.96 14.11
N GLY A 75 3.69 1.85 13.94
CA GLY A 75 3.70 3.19 14.53
C GLY A 75 2.75 3.23 15.73
N ASP A 76 3.29 3.51 16.91
CA ASP A 76 2.50 3.50 18.15
C ASP A 76 1.50 4.68 18.25
N TYR A 77 1.60 5.69 17.37
CA TYR A 77 0.77 6.91 17.39
C TYR A 77 0.50 7.49 15.99
N ILE A 78 0.02 6.68 15.04
CA ILE A 78 -0.37 7.18 13.72
C ILE A 78 -1.79 7.79 13.77
N TYR A 79 -1.95 8.88 14.53
CA TYR A 79 -3.06 9.83 14.32
C TYR A 79 -2.66 10.99 13.41
N PHE A 80 -1.40 11.02 12.97
CA PHE A 80 -0.94 11.99 11.99
C PHE A 80 -1.42 11.53 10.61
N CYS A 81 -2.31 12.34 10.02
CA CYS A 81 -2.84 12.14 8.68
C CYS A 81 -1.85 12.51 7.57
N ASP A 82 -0.65 12.98 7.92
CA ASP A 82 0.36 13.43 6.97
C ASP A 82 1.67 12.68 7.22
N ILE A 83 2.11 11.87 6.25
CA ILE A 83 3.46 11.31 6.20
C ILE A 83 4.35 12.26 5.39
N VAL A 84 5.44 12.71 5.99
CA VAL A 84 6.45 13.55 5.33
C VAL A 84 7.78 12.81 5.38
N LEU A 85 8.34 12.53 4.21
CA LEU A 85 9.72 12.05 4.10
C LEU A 85 10.65 13.27 4.13
N ILE A 86 11.58 13.27 5.08
CA ILE A 86 12.62 14.31 5.27
C ILE A 86 13.90 13.98 4.50
#